data_AF-A0A6N7GI44-F1
#
_entry.id   AF-A0A6N7GI44-F1
#
_cell.length_a   1.000
_cell.length_b   1.000
_cell.length_c   1.000
_cell.angle_alpha   90.00
_cell.angle_beta   90.00
_cell.angle_gamma   90.00
#
_symmetry.space_group_name_H-M   'P 1'
#
loop_
_entity.id
_entity.type
_entity.pdbx_description
1 polymer ?
#
loop_
_entity_poly.entity_id
_entity_poly.type
_entity_poly.pdbx_seq_one_letter_code
_entity_poly.pdbx_strand_id
1 'polypeptide(L)'
;MTGSVFLLWHVHHVAGDEAGMVKHFDSLDDHWADEVGGDDVKLLGAYSSWQKAVDRMREAMLLNGFRSEPRCFSIDEYVVDNDYWTEGFS
;
A
#
# COMPACT_ATOMS: atom_id res chain seq x y z
N MET A 1 -16.76 8.84 19.57
CA MET A 1 -16.47 7.60 18.83
C MET A 1 -15.28 7.90 17.97
N THR A 2 -14.17 7.21 18.16
CA THR A 2 -13.06 7.22 17.22
C THR A 2 -13.51 6.47 15.97
N GLY A 3 -13.32 7.07 14.80
CA GLY A 3 -13.68 6.44 13.52
C GLY A 3 -12.49 5.69 12.95
N SER A 4 -12.74 4.69 12.10
CA SER A 4 -11.70 4.10 11.26
C SER A 4 -11.37 5.02 10.08
N VAL A 5 -10.10 5.07 9.72
CA VAL A 5 -9.59 5.57 8.44
C VAL A 5 -8.97 4.42 7.66
N PHE A 6 -9.03 4.54 6.34
CA PHE A 6 -8.53 3.53 5.41
C PHE A 6 -7.40 4.16 4.60
N LEU A 7 -6.18 3.66 4.76
CA LEU A 7 -4.99 4.16 4.09
C LEU A 7 -4.79 3.38 2.80
N LEU A 8 -4.75 4.08 1.66
CA LEU A 8 -4.48 3.47 0.35
C LEU A 8 -3.00 3.67 0.00
N TRP A 9 -2.30 2.56 -0.18
CA TRP A 9 -0.90 2.53 -0.59
C TRP A 9 -0.74 1.97 -2.00
N HIS A 10 0.33 2.36 -2.67
CA HIS A 10 0.83 1.73 -3.89
C HIS A 10 2.33 1.45 -3.72
N VAL A 11 2.76 0.27 -4.15
CA VAL A 11 4.17 -0.14 -4.15
C VAL A 11 4.58 -0.38 -5.59
N HIS A 12 5.60 0.32 -6.06
CA HIS A 12 6.28 -0.03 -7.29
C HIS A 12 7.45 -0.94 -6.94
N HIS A 13 7.24 -2.25 -7.14
CA HIS A 13 8.29 -3.22 -6.91
C HIS A 13 9.35 -3.12 -8.01
N VAL A 14 10.59 -2.91 -7.58
CA VAL A 14 11.77 -2.94 -8.44
C VAL A 14 12.86 -3.83 -7.84
N ALA A 15 12.77 -4.14 -6.54
CA ALA A 15 13.64 -5.09 -5.88
C ALA A 15 13.42 -6.49 -6.48
N GLY A 16 14.52 -7.08 -6.97
CA GLY A 16 14.54 -8.46 -7.43
C GLY A 16 14.90 -9.40 -6.29
N ASP A 17 14.39 -10.63 -6.34
CA ASP A 17 14.84 -11.73 -5.50
C ASP A 17 16.28 -12.18 -5.83
N GLU A 18 16.77 -13.24 -5.18
CA GLU A 18 18.10 -13.81 -5.43
C GLU A 18 18.32 -14.23 -6.90
N ALA A 19 17.25 -14.46 -7.66
CA ALA A 19 17.28 -14.78 -9.09
C ALA A 19 17.11 -13.53 -9.99
N GLY A 20 16.97 -12.34 -9.40
CA GLY A 20 16.73 -11.07 -10.10
C GLY A 20 15.29 -10.89 -10.57
N MET A 21 14.34 -11.68 -10.06
CA MET A 21 12.93 -11.58 -10.41
C MET A 21 12.22 -10.61 -9.47
N VAL A 22 11.54 -9.61 -10.04
CA VAL A 22 10.69 -8.72 -9.26
C VAL A 22 9.45 -9.48 -8.82
N LYS A 23 9.25 -9.57 -7.50
CA LYS A 23 8.03 -10.14 -6.93
C LYS A 23 6.99 -9.04 -6.79
N HIS A 24 5.74 -9.35 -7.10
CA HIS A 24 4.59 -8.48 -6.86
C HIS A 24 3.66 -9.13 -5.83
N PHE A 25 2.64 -8.41 -5.39
CA PHE A 25 1.59 -8.99 -4.53
C PHE A 25 0.92 -10.17 -5.22
N ASP A 26 0.82 -11.28 -4.48
CA ASP A 26 0.15 -12.50 -4.97
C ASP A 26 -1.39 -12.43 -4.75
N SER A 27 -1.83 -11.63 -3.78
CA SER A 27 -3.24 -11.41 -3.43
C SER A 27 -3.48 -9.98 -2.96
N LEU A 28 -4.75 -9.58 -2.78
CA LEU A 28 -5.11 -8.25 -2.25
C LEU A 28 -4.76 -8.06 -0.77
N ASP A 29 -4.52 -9.16 -0.05
CA ASP A 29 -4.15 -9.15 1.37
C ASP A 29 -2.63 -9.25 1.55
N ASP A 30 -1.87 -9.36 0.45
CA ASP A 30 -0.41 -9.37 0.47
C ASP A 30 0.11 -7.93 0.45
N HIS A 31 0.98 -7.60 1.39
CA HIS A 31 1.58 -6.29 1.50
C HIS A 31 3.02 -6.41 2.01
N TRP A 32 3.96 -6.02 1.16
CA TRP A 32 5.37 -5.90 1.51
C TRP A 32 6.03 -4.85 0.62
N ALA A 33 7.19 -4.36 1.03
CA ALA A 33 8.06 -3.53 0.21
C ALA A 33 9.49 -3.72 0.69
N ASP A 34 10.44 -3.75 -0.23
CA ASP A 34 11.87 -3.69 0.08
C ASP A 34 12.43 -2.31 -0.33
N GLU A 35 12.23 -1.30 0.52
CA GLU A 35 12.75 0.05 0.26
C GLU A 35 14.29 0.06 0.17
N VAL A 36 14.98 -0.87 0.84
CA VAL A 36 16.44 -1.00 0.75
C VAL A 36 16.84 -1.55 -0.62
N GLY A 37 16.07 -2.52 -1.13
CA GLY A 37 16.17 -3.05 -2.49
C GLY A 37 15.68 -2.08 -3.58
N GLY A 38 15.10 -0.95 -3.19
CA GLY A 38 14.72 0.15 -4.07
C GLY A 38 13.23 0.27 -4.38
N ASP A 39 12.37 -0.54 -3.77
CA ASP A 39 10.92 -0.43 -3.94
C ASP A 39 10.43 0.99 -3.59
N ASP A 40 9.57 1.52 -4.44
CA ASP A 40 9.03 2.87 -4.26
C ASP A 40 7.61 2.82 -3.70
N VAL A 41 7.47 3.17 -2.42
CA VAL A 41 6.19 3.14 -1.69
C VAL A 41 5.54 4.53 -1.69
N LYS A 42 4.23 4.58 -1.93
CA LYS A 42 3.46 5.83 -1.97
C LYS A 42 2.14 5.69 -1.19
N LEU A 43 1.91 6.57 -0.23
CA LEU A 43 0.57 6.79 0.34
C LEU A 43 -0.24 7.65 -0.63
N LEU A 44 -1.31 7.10 -1.19
CA LEU A 44 -2.16 7.81 -2.14
C LEU A 44 -3.27 8.61 -1.45
N GLY A 45 -3.70 8.19 -0.26
CA GLY A 45 -4.68 8.93 0.52
C GLY A 45 -5.17 8.19 1.76
N ALA A 46 -5.84 8.95 2.63
CA ALA A 46 -6.55 8.46 3.80
C ALA A 46 -8.05 8.72 3.62
N TYR A 47 -8.87 7.69 3.82
CA TYR A 47 -10.29 7.71 3.50
C TYR A 47 -11.14 7.39 4.71
N SER A 48 -12.31 8.02 4.81
CA SER A 48 -13.25 7.78 5.91
C SER A 48 -14.07 6.48 5.75
N SER A 49 -13.89 5.74 4.65
CA SER A 49 -14.54 4.46 4.41
C SER A 49 -13.77 3.62 3.39
N TRP A 50 -13.85 2.30 3.55
CA TRP A 50 -13.25 1.33 2.62
C TRP A 50 -13.65 1.60 1.16
N GLN A 51 -14.94 1.83 0.91
CA GLN A 51 -15.45 2.04 -0.45
C GLN A 51 -14.79 3.25 -1.15
N LYS A 52 -14.54 4.34 -0.43
CA LYS A 52 -13.86 5.53 -0.99
C LYS A 52 -12.41 5.22 -1.36
N ALA A 53 -11.71 4.43 -0.55
CA ALA A 53 -10.36 3.98 -0.86
C ALA A 53 -10.35 3.07 -2.11
N VAL A 54 -11.29 2.14 -2.20
CA VAL A 54 -11.45 1.26 -3.39
C VAL A 54 -11.76 2.06 -4.65
N ASP A 55 -12.64 3.06 -4.58
CA ASP A 55 -12.97 3.88 -5.74
C ASP A 55 -11.76 4.70 -6.20
N ARG A 56 -11.01 5.29 -5.26
CA ARG A 56 -9.74 5.94 -5.60
C ARG A 56 -8.74 4.97 -6.22
N MET A 57 -8.60 3.75 -5.68
CA MET A 57 -7.69 2.73 -6.19
C MET A 57 -7.99 2.42 -7.66
N ARG A 58 -9.27 2.19 -8.00
CA ARG A 58 -9.71 1.94 -9.38
C ARG A 58 -9.35 3.08 -10.33
N GLU A 59 -9.49 4.33 -9.88
CA GLU A 59 -9.05 5.50 -10.65
C GLU A 59 -7.51 5.58 -10.78
N ALA A 60 -6.79 5.28 -9.69
CA ALA A 60 -5.33 5.31 -9.65
C ALA A 60 -4.70 4.32 -10.62
N MET A 61 -5.28 3.12 -10.76
CA MET A 61 -4.83 2.08 -11.69
C MET A 61 -4.73 2.55 -13.15
N LEU A 62 -5.43 3.63 -13.52
CA LEU A 62 -5.43 4.18 -14.88
C LEU A 62 -4.39 5.28 -15.09
N LEU A 63 -3.76 5.78 -14.02
CA LEU A 63 -2.79 6.86 -14.11
C LEU A 63 -1.45 6.38 -14.71
N ASN A 64 -0.76 7.28 -15.40
CA ASN A 64 0.60 7.04 -15.87
C ASN A 64 1.51 6.71 -14.67
N GLY A 65 2.36 5.69 -14.81
CA GLY A 65 3.22 5.17 -13.73
C GLY A 65 2.55 4.04 -12.94
N PHE A 66 1.27 4.19 -12.55
CA PHE A 66 0.57 3.15 -11.79
C PHE A 66 -0.01 2.04 -12.66
N ARG A 67 -0.39 2.35 -13.90
CA ARG A 67 -0.92 1.34 -14.83
C ARG A 67 0.08 0.24 -15.20
N SER A 68 1.38 0.48 -15.03
CA SER A 68 2.42 -0.56 -15.20
C SER A 68 2.46 -1.52 -14.01
N GLU A 69 1.90 -1.13 -12.86
CA GLU A 69 1.87 -1.89 -11.62
C GLU A 69 0.44 -1.95 -11.02
N PRO A 70 -0.56 -2.47 -11.76
CA PRO A 70 -1.96 -2.37 -11.35
C PRO A 70 -2.32 -3.28 -10.16
N ARG A 71 -1.43 -4.22 -9.77
CA ARG A 71 -1.69 -5.22 -8.74
C ARG A 71 -1.15 -4.85 -7.36
N CYS A 72 -0.30 -3.83 -7.28
CA CYS A 72 0.51 -3.54 -6.10
C CYS A 72 -0.11 -2.42 -5.25
N PHE A 73 -1.41 -2.52 -4.99
CA PHE A 73 -2.16 -1.61 -4.11
C PHE A 73 -2.55 -2.33 -2.83
N SER A 74 -2.46 -1.65 -1.68
CA SER A 74 -2.98 -2.13 -0.40
C SER A 74 -3.92 -1.10 0.22
N ILE A 75 -4.94 -1.55 0.94
CA ILE A 75 -5.81 -0.70 1.75
C ILE A 75 -5.79 -1.22 3.19
N ASP A 76 -5.25 -0.42 4.09
CA ASP A 76 -5.15 -0.78 5.51
C ASP A 76 -6.17 0.00 6.35
N GLU A 77 -6.86 -0.68 7.25
CA GLU A 77 -7.77 -0.04 8.22
C GLU A 77 -7.03 0.37 9.50
N TYR A 78 -7.19 1.62 9.91
CA TYR A 78 -6.65 2.18 11.14
C TYR A 78 -7.75 2.91 11.92
N VAL A 79 -7.99 2.51 13.17
CA VAL A 79 -8.73 3.31 14.15
C VAL A 79 -7.95 4.59 14.47
N VAL A 80 -8.61 5.74 14.36
CA VAL A 80 -8.06 7.07 14.71
C VAL A 80 -7.85 7.17 16.23
N ASP A 81 -6.83 7.92 16.64
CA ASP A 81 -6.43 8.11 18.04
C ASP A 81 -6.08 6.79 18.76
N ASN A 82 -5.53 5.81 18.04
CA ASN A 82 -5.06 4.53 18.58
C ASN A 82 -3.55 4.36 18.35
N ASP A 83 -2.82 3.93 19.39
CA ASP A 83 -1.39 3.65 19.31
C ASP A 83 -1.15 2.23 18.74
N TYR A 84 -0.53 2.13 17.57
CA TYR A 84 -0.23 0.84 16.91
C TYR A 84 1.20 0.35 17.15
N TRP A 85 2.12 1.26 17.45
CA TRP A 85 3.52 0.95 17.75
C TRP A 85 3.89 1.59 19.08
N THR A 86 3.97 0.79 20.13
CA THR A 86 4.24 1.28 21.49
C THR A 86 5.64 0.93 21.99
N GLU A 87 6.40 0.12 21.23
CA GLU A 87 7.66 -0.48 21.69
C GLU A 87 8.92 0.33 21.32
N GLY A 88 8.84 1.26 20.36
CA GLY A 88 10.01 2.00 19.83
C GLY A 88 10.90 1.16 18.87
N PHE A 89 11.92 1.77 18.25
CA PHE A 89 12.87 1.04 17.38
C PHE A 89 13.98 0.38 18.22
N SER A 90 14.44 -0.81 17.81
CA SER A 90 15.61 -1.51 18.37
C SER A 90 16.80 -1.48 17.42
#